data_AF-A0A7Y4K202-F1
#
_entry.id   AF-A0A7Y4K202-F1
#
_cell.length_a   1.000
_cell.length_b   1.000
_cell.length_c   1.000
_cell.angle_alpha   90.00
_cell.angle_beta   90.00
_cell.angle_gamma   90.00
#
_symmetry.space_group_name_H-M   'P 1'
#
loop_
_entity.id
_entity.type
_entity.pdbx_description
1 polymer ?
#
loop_
_entity_poly.entity_id
_entity_poly.type
_entity_poly.pdbx_seq_one_letter_code
_entity_poly.pdbx_strand_id
1 'polypeptide(L)'
;MNKPAARFSALSLSLMLLAGCATTSLTSTPDSPAQGQALALIEQGKPRDAALQLEGLAATLRGGARSNALADAAWAWHLAGDSARARSLLGQLTARQLSGASLQRYQLTGAELALADKQPAQALALLKDHADSVAVGLRTRWLLARAQALQ
;
A
#
# COMPACT_ATOMS: atom_id res chain seq x y z
N MET A 1 40.96 -48.08 -22.87
CA MET A 1 41.69 -46.88 -23.34
C MET A 1 41.29 -46.62 -24.80
N ASN A 2 40.87 -45.48 -25.32
CA ASN A 2 40.70 -44.09 -24.86
C ASN A 2 39.66 -43.39 -25.78
N LYS A 3 38.88 -42.44 -25.24
CA LYS A 3 38.08 -41.45 -26.01
C LYS A 3 39.02 -40.43 -26.67
N PRO A 4 38.55 -39.68 -27.69
CA PRO A 4 38.08 -38.29 -27.43
C PRO A 4 36.80 -37.95 -28.23
N ALA A 5 35.71 -37.55 -27.57
CA ALA A 5 35.37 -36.18 -27.19
C ALA A 5 34.97 -35.28 -28.39
N ALA A 6 33.78 -35.51 -28.94
CA ALA A 6 33.07 -34.54 -29.76
C ALA A 6 32.53 -33.43 -28.84
N ARG A 7 32.91 -32.18 -29.15
CA ARG A 7 32.55 -30.96 -28.42
C ARG A 7 31.08 -30.63 -28.68
N PHE A 8 30.18 -31.16 -27.85
CA PHE A 8 28.78 -30.74 -27.85
C PHE A 8 28.65 -29.42 -27.10
N SER A 9 28.46 -28.38 -27.90
CA SER A 9 27.88 -27.07 -27.62
C SER A 9 27.25 -26.92 -26.23
N ALA A 10 27.93 -26.13 -25.40
CA ALA A 10 27.52 -25.67 -24.07
C ALA A 10 26.45 -24.57 -24.15
N LEU A 11 25.32 -24.84 -24.80
CA LEU A 11 24.26 -23.84 -25.00
C LEU A 11 22.88 -24.49 -25.02
N SER A 12 22.60 -25.31 -24.00
CA SER A 12 21.26 -25.82 -23.77
C SER A 12 20.93 -25.83 -22.28
N LEU A 13 19.84 -25.12 -21.98
CA LEU A 13 19.02 -25.24 -20.77
C LEU A 13 19.50 -24.53 -19.49
N SER A 14 19.80 -23.24 -19.58
CA SER A 14 19.55 -22.29 -18.48
C SER A 14 18.05 -21.90 -18.39
N LEU A 15 17.14 -22.88 -18.48
CA LEU A 15 15.71 -22.72 -18.25
C LEU A 15 15.29 -23.63 -17.10
N MET A 16 15.43 -23.16 -15.86
CA MET A 16 14.65 -23.60 -14.69
C MET A 16 15.06 -22.79 -13.43
N LEU A 17 15.03 -21.47 -13.55
CA LEU A 17 15.09 -20.57 -12.40
C LEU A 17 13.96 -19.55 -12.58
N LEU A 18 12.78 -19.93 -12.12
CA LEU A 18 11.77 -19.07 -11.46
C LEU A 18 10.52 -19.92 -11.19
N ALA A 19 10.67 -20.98 -10.40
CA ALA A 19 9.54 -21.46 -9.63
C ALA A 19 9.25 -20.36 -8.59
N GLY A 20 8.13 -19.66 -8.78
CA GLY A 20 7.78 -18.47 -8.04
C GLY A 20 7.89 -18.67 -6.54
N CYS A 21 8.53 -17.72 -5.87
CA CYS A 21 8.20 -17.41 -4.49
C CYS A 21 6.72 -17.00 -4.47
N ALA A 22 5.82 -17.97 -4.34
CA ALA A 22 4.56 -17.74 -3.68
C ALA A 22 4.88 -17.50 -2.19
N THR A 23 5.52 -16.37 -1.90
CA THR A 23 5.31 -15.71 -0.63
C THR A 23 3.86 -15.27 -0.70
N THR A 24 2.95 -16.18 -0.29
CA THR A 24 1.62 -15.84 0.20
C THR A 24 1.84 -14.89 1.36
N SER A 25 2.09 -13.64 1.01
CA SER A 25 1.86 -12.53 1.90
C SER A 25 0.41 -12.70 2.28
N LEU A 26 0.17 -12.81 3.58
CA LEU A 26 -1.13 -12.58 4.19
C LEU A 26 -1.47 -11.11 3.90
N THR A 27 -1.76 -10.83 2.63
CA THR A 27 -2.37 -9.59 2.16
C THR A 27 -3.70 -9.59 2.85
N SER A 28 -3.92 -8.58 3.67
CA SER A 28 -5.23 -8.24 4.20
C SER A 28 -6.18 -8.24 3.01
N THR A 29 -7.08 -9.22 2.97
CA THR A 29 -8.02 -9.35 1.86
C THR A 29 -8.78 -8.03 1.72
N PRO A 30 -8.75 -7.39 0.55
CA PRO A 30 -9.59 -6.23 0.29
C PRO A 30 -11.05 -6.58 0.61
N ASP A 31 -11.81 -5.65 1.18
CA ASP A 31 -13.23 -5.89 1.53
C ASP A 31 -14.08 -6.22 0.28
N SER A 32 -13.58 -5.90 -0.92
CA SER A 32 -14.16 -6.30 -2.20
C SER A 32 -13.11 -6.57 -3.29
N PRO A 33 -13.40 -7.42 -4.28
CA PRO A 33 -12.51 -7.64 -5.42
C PRO A 33 -12.26 -6.35 -6.23
N ALA A 34 -13.25 -5.45 -6.32
CA ALA A 34 -13.10 -4.16 -7.00
C ALA A 34 -12.07 -3.25 -6.31
N GLN A 35 -12.07 -3.21 -4.97
CA GLN A 35 -11.08 -2.48 -4.19
C GLN A 35 -9.67 -3.06 -4.40
N GLY A 36 -9.54 -4.39 -4.45
CA GLY A 36 -8.27 -5.05 -4.75
C GLY A 36 -7.72 -4.70 -6.14
N GLN A 37 -8.58 -4.63 -7.15
CA GLN A 37 -8.20 -4.21 -8.51
C GLN A 37 -7.72 -2.75 -8.54
N ALA A 38 -8.44 -1.84 -7.88
CA ALA A 38 -8.03 -0.45 -7.81
C ALA A 38 -6.70 -0.28 -7.04
N LEU A 39 -6.49 -1.02 -5.95
CA LEU A 39 -5.21 -1.03 -5.24
C LEU A 39 -4.06 -1.57 -6.12
N ALA A 40 -4.32 -2.55 -7.00
CA ALA A 40 -3.32 -3.05 -7.93
C ALA A 40 -2.89 -1.98 -8.97
N LEU A 41 -3.72 -0.97 -9.26
CA LEU A 41 -3.32 0.15 -10.12
C LEU A 41 -2.26 1.03 -9.46
N ILE A 42 -2.21 1.09 -8.12
CA ILE A 42 -1.15 1.81 -7.40
C ILE A 42 0.20 1.16 -7.67
N GLU A 43 0.27 -0.17 -7.57
CA GLU A 43 1.49 -0.94 -7.86
C GLU A 43 1.93 -0.82 -9.33
N GLN A 44 0.99 -0.54 -10.24
CA GLN A 44 1.26 -0.26 -11.65
C GLN A 44 1.69 1.19 -11.92
N GLY A 45 1.88 2.01 -10.89
CA GLY A 45 2.26 3.41 -11.03
C GLY A 45 1.13 4.33 -11.47
N LYS A 46 -0.14 3.91 -11.30
CA LYS A 46 -1.34 4.69 -11.63
C LYS A 46 -2.16 5.05 -10.39
N PRO A 47 -1.59 5.77 -9.41
CA PRO A 47 -2.28 6.08 -8.16
C PRO A 47 -3.49 7.01 -8.36
N ARG A 48 -3.46 7.90 -9.36
CA ARG A 48 -4.61 8.78 -9.66
C ARG A 48 -5.82 8.00 -10.17
N ASP A 49 -5.61 7.04 -11.07
CA ASP A 49 -6.68 6.18 -11.58
C ASP A 49 -7.25 5.30 -10.47
N ALA A 50 -6.38 4.74 -9.62
CA ALA A 50 -6.78 4.00 -8.43
C ALA A 50 -7.70 4.83 -7.53
N ALA A 51 -7.33 6.09 -7.27
CA ALA A 51 -8.07 6.98 -6.41
C ALA A 51 -9.49 7.25 -6.94
N LEU A 52 -9.61 7.55 -8.24
CA LEU A 52 -10.91 7.76 -8.89
C LEU A 52 -11.80 6.51 -8.84
N GLN A 53 -11.22 5.33 -9.06
CA GLN A 53 -11.97 4.06 -8.97
C GLN A 53 -12.44 3.77 -7.54
N LEU A 54 -11.59 4.04 -6.54
CA LEU A 54 -11.93 3.85 -5.13
C LEU A 54 -12.99 4.84 -4.65
N GLU A 55 -12.95 6.10 -5.10
CA GLU A 55 -14.02 7.07 -4.82
C GLU A 55 -15.34 6.64 -5.49
N GLY A 56 -15.29 6.19 -6.74
CA GLY A 56 -16.45 5.63 -7.43
C GLY A 56 -17.04 4.42 -6.71
N LEU A 57 -16.19 3.52 -6.21
CA LEU A 57 -16.60 2.39 -5.38
C LEU A 57 -17.21 2.86 -4.06
N ALA A 58 -16.60 3.83 -3.39
CA ALA A 58 -17.13 4.38 -2.14
C ALA A 58 -18.53 4.99 -2.30
N ALA A 59 -18.86 5.52 -3.49
CA ALA A 59 -20.20 6.04 -3.78
C ALA A 59 -21.28 4.94 -3.84
N THR A 60 -20.91 3.69 -4.11
CA THR A 60 -21.84 2.56 -4.15
C THR A 60 -21.96 1.80 -2.82
N LEU A 61 -20.97 1.98 -1.93
CA LEU A 61 -20.89 1.32 -0.63
C LEU A 61 -21.61 2.12 0.48
N ARG A 62 -21.82 1.47 1.62
CA ARG A 62 -22.41 2.05 2.84
C ARG A 62 -21.59 1.66 4.07
N GLY A 63 -21.76 2.41 5.17
CA GLY A 63 -21.14 2.09 6.47
C GLY A 63 -19.61 2.02 6.43
N GLY A 64 -19.03 1.09 7.20
CA GLY A 64 -17.58 0.93 7.32
C GLY A 64 -16.88 0.60 5.99
N ALA A 65 -17.53 -0.15 5.10
CA ALA A 65 -16.98 -0.45 3.77
C ALA A 65 -16.78 0.80 2.92
N ARG A 66 -17.73 1.76 2.99
CA ARG A 66 -17.56 3.08 2.35
C ARG A 66 -16.39 3.84 2.98
N SER A 67 -16.30 3.86 4.30
CA SER A 67 -15.19 4.54 5.00
C SER A 67 -13.82 3.93 4.63
N ASN A 68 -13.73 2.61 4.54
CA ASN A 68 -12.52 1.90 4.11
C ASN A 68 -12.13 2.25 2.66
N ALA A 69 -13.09 2.25 1.73
CA ALA A 69 -12.83 2.63 0.35
C ALA A 69 -12.37 4.10 0.21
N LEU A 70 -12.95 5.02 0.98
CA LEU A 70 -12.50 6.42 1.02
C LEU A 70 -11.11 6.58 1.64
N ALA A 71 -10.76 5.80 2.65
CA ALA A 71 -9.42 5.80 3.24
C ALA A 71 -8.36 5.35 2.22
N ASP A 72 -8.67 4.30 1.47
CA ASP A 72 -7.80 3.81 0.39
C ASP A 72 -7.71 4.81 -0.76
N ALA A 73 -8.81 5.51 -1.09
CA ALA A 73 -8.79 6.60 -2.07
C ALA A 73 -7.90 7.76 -1.61
N ALA A 74 -7.97 8.14 -0.33
CA ALA A 74 -7.13 9.20 0.23
C ALA A 74 -5.63 8.85 0.15
N TRP A 75 -5.29 7.60 0.44
CA TRP A 75 -3.95 7.06 0.25
C TRP A 75 -3.51 7.15 -1.22
N ALA A 76 -4.35 6.74 -2.15
CA ALA A 76 -4.05 6.80 -3.57
C ALA A 76 -3.84 8.25 -4.06
N TRP A 77 -4.65 9.21 -3.60
CA TRP A 77 -4.42 10.64 -3.89
C TRP A 77 -3.12 11.18 -3.31
N HIS A 78 -2.77 10.77 -2.09
CA HIS A 78 -1.49 11.15 -1.49
C HIS A 78 -0.31 10.61 -2.31
N LEU A 79 -0.36 9.35 -2.73
CA LEU A 79 0.67 8.75 -3.61
C LEU A 79 0.73 9.43 -4.99
N ALA A 80 -0.39 9.95 -5.48
CA ALA A 80 -0.44 10.75 -6.70
C ALA A 80 0.09 12.19 -6.51
N GLY A 81 0.51 12.56 -5.29
CA GLY A 81 0.99 13.90 -4.95
C GLY A 81 -0.11 14.91 -4.64
N ASP A 82 -1.39 14.54 -4.74
CA ASP A 82 -2.53 15.42 -4.45
C ASP A 82 -2.88 15.40 -2.96
N SER A 83 -2.05 16.09 -2.19
CA SER A 83 -2.20 16.17 -0.74
C SER A 83 -3.44 16.96 -0.31
N ALA A 84 -3.98 17.85 -1.17
CA ALA A 84 -5.20 18.59 -0.87
C ALA A 84 -6.42 17.66 -0.93
N ARG A 85 -6.51 16.86 -1.99
CA ARG A 85 -7.59 15.86 -2.14
C ARG A 85 -7.51 14.79 -1.07
N ALA A 86 -6.31 14.30 -0.75
CA ALA A 86 -6.10 13.35 0.34
C ALA A 86 -6.62 13.91 1.68
N ARG A 87 -6.24 15.15 2.05
CA ARG A 87 -6.75 15.82 3.28
C ARG A 87 -8.27 15.95 3.27
N SER A 88 -8.86 16.36 2.14
CA SER A 88 -10.31 16.48 2.01
C SER A 88 -11.04 15.17 2.26
N LEU A 89 -10.48 14.04 1.82
CA LEU A 89 -11.07 12.73 2.06
C LEU A 89 -10.84 12.26 3.51
N LEU A 90 -9.62 12.42 4.04
CA LEU A 90 -9.32 12.07 5.43
C LEU A 90 -10.19 12.84 6.43
N GLY A 91 -10.47 14.12 6.18
CA GLY A 91 -11.33 14.94 7.03
C GLY A 91 -12.79 14.47 7.11
N GLN A 92 -13.24 13.60 6.19
CA GLN A 92 -14.57 12.99 6.21
C GLN A 92 -14.60 11.69 7.03
N LEU A 93 -13.44 11.17 7.41
CA LEU A 93 -13.28 9.85 8.02
C LEU A 93 -12.91 9.97 9.49
N THR A 94 -13.24 8.94 10.25
CA THR A 94 -12.76 8.76 11.62
C THR A 94 -12.17 7.38 11.76
N ALA A 95 -11.01 7.28 12.43
CA ALA A 95 -10.27 6.02 12.59
C ALA A 95 -11.12 4.88 13.19
N ARG A 96 -12.12 5.19 14.02
CA ARG A 96 -13.04 4.20 14.62
C ARG A 96 -13.89 3.44 13.59
N GLN A 97 -14.13 4.05 12.42
CA GLN A 97 -14.93 3.46 11.35
C GLN A 97 -14.10 2.61 10.39
N LEU A 98 -12.78 2.64 10.54
CA LEU A 98 -11.83 1.98 9.66
C LEU A 98 -11.31 0.70 10.30
N SER A 99 -10.94 -0.26 9.46
CA SER A 99 -10.42 -1.55 9.89
C SER A 99 -9.29 -2.04 8.99
N GLY A 100 -8.50 -2.98 9.51
CA GLY A 100 -7.47 -3.70 8.75
C GLY A 100 -6.45 -2.77 8.07
N ALA A 101 -6.13 -3.09 6.82
CA ALA A 101 -5.15 -2.34 6.03
C ALA A 101 -5.58 -0.90 5.74
N SER A 102 -6.89 -0.64 5.57
CA SER A 102 -7.43 0.69 5.28
C SER A 102 -7.18 1.66 6.44
N LEU A 103 -7.31 1.18 7.68
CA LEU A 103 -6.94 1.95 8.87
C LEU A 103 -5.43 2.30 8.89
N GLN A 104 -4.57 1.34 8.55
CA GLN A 104 -3.12 1.56 8.51
C GLN A 104 -2.73 2.57 7.43
N ARG A 105 -3.35 2.50 6.24
CA ARG A 105 -3.15 3.50 5.17
C ARG A 105 -3.65 4.87 5.60
N TYR A 106 -4.81 4.96 6.26
CA TYR A 106 -5.32 6.20 6.83
C TYR A 106 -4.34 6.83 7.82
N GLN A 107 -3.80 6.05 8.77
CA GLN A 107 -2.83 6.52 9.77
C GLN A 107 -1.54 6.98 9.11
N LEU A 108 -1.00 6.19 8.17
CA LEU A 108 0.23 6.52 7.47
C LEU A 108 0.07 7.79 6.63
N THR A 109 -1.02 7.90 5.86
CA THR A 109 -1.31 9.11 5.06
C THR A 109 -1.42 10.34 5.96
N GLY A 110 -2.17 10.24 7.06
CA GLY A 110 -2.31 11.33 8.01
C GLY A 110 -0.97 11.74 8.64
N ALA A 111 -0.12 10.78 8.96
CA ALA A 111 1.19 11.04 9.54
C ALA A 111 2.15 11.69 8.53
N GLU A 112 2.19 11.22 7.29
CA GLU A 112 3.02 11.80 6.22
C GLU A 112 2.59 13.24 5.90
N LEU A 113 1.28 13.52 5.93
CA LEU A 113 0.76 14.88 5.79
C LEU A 113 1.11 15.76 7.00
N ALA A 114 0.98 15.24 8.22
CA ALA A 114 1.37 15.97 9.44
C ALA A 114 2.88 16.30 9.46
N LEU A 115 3.72 15.39 8.97
CA LEU A 115 5.16 15.64 8.78
C LEU A 115 5.41 16.76 7.78
N ALA A 116 4.71 16.75 6.64
CA ALA A 116 4.79 17.84 5.67
C ALA A 116 4.35 19.18 6.27
N ASP A 117 3.38 19.15 7.18
CA ASP A 117 2.87 20.32 7.91
C ASP A 117 3.73 20.70 9.13
N LYS A 118 4.91 20.07 9.31
CA LYS A 118 5.84 20.27 10.44
C LYS A 118 5.25 19.97 11.82
N GLN A 119 4.38 18.97 11.89
CA GLN A 119 3.70 18.50 13.11
C GLN A 119 4.14 17.07 13.48
N PRO A 120 5.41 16.85 13.86
CA PRO A 120 5.94 15.51 14.14
C PRO A 120 5.24 14.83 15.33
N ALA A 121 4.82 15.60 16.35
CA ALA A 121 4.07 15.06 17.48
C ALA A 121 2.73 14.44 17.04
N GLN A 122 2.05 15.05 16.07
CA GLN A 122 0.81 14.51 15.51
C GLN A 122 1.07 13.27 14.67
N ALA A 123 2.16 13.25 13.89
CA ALA A 123 2.57 12.07 13.14
C ALA A 123 2.84 10.87 14.06
N LEU A 124 3.56 11.07 15.18
CA LEU A 124 3.79 10.00 16.17
C LEU A 124 2.50 9.54 16.85
N ALA A 125 1.56 10.44 17.12
CA ALA A 125 0.27 10.07 17.69
C ALA A 125 -0.56 9.17 16.76
N LEU A 126 -0.42 9.34 15.44
CA LEU A 126 -1.04 8.49 14.43
C LEU A 126 -0.31 7.15 14.25
N LEU A 127 1.03 7.16 14.28
CA LEU A 127 1.90 6.00 14.06
C LEU A 127 2.20 5.23 15.35
N LYS A 128 1.17 4.96 16.14
CA LYS A 128 1.29 4.26 17.44
C LYS A 128 1.59 2.78 17.33
N ASP A 129 1.19 2.14 16.24
CA ASP A 129 1.35 0.70 16.05
C ASP A 129 2.82 0.34 15.77
N HIS A 130 3.21 -0.87 16.21
CA HIS A 130 4.53 -1.41 15.92
C HIS A 130 4.61 -1.79 14.43
N ALA A 131 5.78 -1.59 13.81
CA ALA A 131 5.96 -1.85 12.39
C ALA A 131 5.67 -3.32 11.99
N ASP A 132 5.80 -4.26 12.93
CA ASP A 132 5.52 -5.69 12.70
C ASP A 132 4.03 -5.99 12.53
N SER A 133 3.13 -5.18 13.13
CA SER A 133 1.69 -5.30 12.94
C SER A 133 1.17 -4.56 11.71
N VAL A 134 2.03 -3.77 11.06
CA VAL A 134 1.72 -3.04 9.83
C VAL A 134 1.88 -3.97 8.62
N ALA A 135 0.96 -3.84 7.66
CA ALA A 135 0.99 -4.56 6.39
C ALA A 135 2.35 -4.39 5.70
N VAL A 136 2.87 -5.48 5.13
CA VAL A 136 4.25 -5.56 4.60
C VAL A 136 4.55 -4.44 3.60
N GLY A 137 3.63 -4.12 2.69
CA GLY A 137 3.80 -3.05 1.71
C GLY A 137 3.88 -1.64 2.30
N LEU A 138 3.38 -1.42 3.53
CA LEU A 138 3.39 -0.12 4.20
C LEU A 138 4.55 0.02 5.19
N ARG A 139 5.17 -1.10 5.60
CA ARG A 139 6.15 -1.15 6.70
C ARG A 139 7.33 -0.21 6.50
N THR A 140 7.89 -0.15 5.31
CA THR A 140 9.04 0.73 5.00
C THR A 140 8.66 2.20 5.18
N ARG A 141 7.54 2.63 4.62
CA ARG A 141 7.06 4.03 4.74
C ARG A 141 6.67 4.37 6.18
N TRP A 142 6.08 3.41 6.90
CA TRP A 142 5.77 3.55 8.32
C TRP A 142 7.01 3.83 9.16
N LEU A 143 8.07 3.04 8.99
CA LEU A 143 9.34 3.23 9.70
C LEU A 143 10.00 4.55 9.33
N LEU A 144 10.00 4.93 8.05
CA LEU A 144 10.57 6.20 7.59
C LEU A 144 9.82 7.40 8.18
N ALA A 145 8.49 7.43 8.11
CA ALA A 145 7.68 8.50 8.67
C ALA A 145 7.89 8.61 10.19
N ARG A 146 7.93 7.48 10.88
CA ARG A 146 8.17 7.46 12.33
C ARG A 146 9.59 7.94 12.69
N ALA A 147 10.60 7.57 11.90
CA ALA A 147 11.97 8.05 12.09
C ALA A 147 12.07 9.57 11.85
N GLN A 148 11.44 10.09 10.79
CA GLN A 148 11.37 11.53 10.51
C GLN A 148 10.68 12.31 11.64
N ALA A 149 9.67 11.72 12.27
CA ALA A 149 8.96 12.36 13.37
C ALA A 149 9.75 12.40 14.70
N LEU A 150 10.84 11.64 14.81
CA LEU A 150 11.72 11.59 15.98
C LEU A 150 12.98 12.45 15.84
N GLN A 151 13.23 12.99 14.64
CA GLN A 151 14.33 13.91 14.37
C GLN A 151 13.99 15.33 14.80
#